data_AF-A0AAP7QRG4-F1
#
_entry.id   AF-A0AAP7QRG4-F1
#
_cell.length_a   1.000
_cell.length_b   1.000
_cell.length_c   1.000
_cell.angle_alpha   90.00
_cell.angle_beta   90.00
_cell.angle_gamma   90.00
#
_symmetry.space_group_name_H-M   'P 1'
#
loop_
_entity.id
_entity.type
_entity.pdbx_description
1 polymer ?
#
loop_
_entity_poly.entity_id
_entity_poly.type
_entity_poly.pdbx_seq_one_letter_code
_entity_poly.pdbx_strand_id
1 'polypeptide(L)'
;MLTETVVREALDRFFDSTAHGNEGHADVERLVIEGTKIQFRVKIVHRHVVRVFGQRVTVYSLTTDVEGNVDVTNPDPDKLSYTIQIPGGSISVSLLDVIQVLAALA
;
A
#
# COMPACT_ATOMS: atom_id res chain seq x y z
N MET A 1 -13.37 13.41 11.66
CA MET A 1 -12.04 14.08 11.76
C MET A 1 -10.95 13.04 11.62
N LEU A 2 -10.26 13.09 10.48
CA LEU A 2 -9.12 12.23 10.18
C LEU A 2 -7.94 12.61 11.07
N THR A 3 -7.44 11.66 11.85
CA THR A 3 -6.20 11.81 12.60
C THR A 3 -5.07 11.08 11.90
N GLU A 4 -3.83 11.53 12.07
CA GLU A 4 -2.67 10.87 11.46
C GLU A 4 -2.60 9.38 11.83
N THR A 5 -2.86 9.04 13.09
CA THR A 5 -2.86 7.65 13.57
C THR A 5 -3.87 6.78 12.82
N VAL A 6 -5.11 7.25 12.67
CA VAL A 6 -6.17 6.50 12.00
C VAL A 6 -5.87 6.31 10.52
N VAL A 7 -5.42 7.38 9.84
CA VAL A 7 -5.08 7.31 8.41
C VAL A 7 -3.88 6.40 8.19
N ARG A 8 -2.84 6.51 9.02
CA ARG A 8 -1.65 5.67 8.93
C ARG A 8 -1.98 4.21 9.14
N GLU A 9 -2.75 3.86 10.18
CA GLU A 9 -3.14 2.46 10.43
C GLU A 9 -3.96 1.88 9.26
N ALA A 10 -4.87 2.67 8.69
CA ALA A 10 -5.67 2.24 7.54
C ALA A 10 -4.80 2.00 6.30
N LEU A 11 -3.84 2.89 6.01
CA LEU A 11 -2.90 2.75 4.90
C LEU A 11 -1.95 1.57 5.14
N ASP A 12 -1.32 1.46 6.31
CA ASP A 12 -0.41 0.36 6.67
C ASP A 12 -1.12 -0.99 6.50
N ARG A 13 -2.31 -1.16 7.10
CA ARG A 13 -3.09 -2.41 6.99
C ARG A 13 -3.45 -2.74 5.54
N PHE A 14 -3.87 -1.74 4.78
CA PHE A 14 -4.21 -1.93 3.38
C PHE A 14 -2.99 -2.37 2.56
N PHE A 15 -1.88 -1.62 2.63
CA PHE A 15 -0.70 -1.90 1.82
C PHE A 15 0.04 -3.17 2.26
N ASP A 16 0.07 -3.50 3.56
CA ASP A 16 0.59 -4.79 4.04
C ASP A 16 -0.15 -5.96 3.38
N SER A 17 -1.48 -5.86 3.26
CA SER A 17 -2.29 -6.92 2.62
C SER A 17 -2.01 -7.09 1.13
N THR A 18 -1.36 -6.10 0.50
CA THR A 18 -0.99 -6.12 -0.93
C THR A 18 0.45 -6.55 -1.17
N ALA A 19 1.25 -6.72 -0.10
CA ALA A 19 2.58 -7.26 -0.20
C ALA A 19 2.52 -8.73 -0.65
N HIS A 20 3.42 -9.12 -1.56
CA HIS A 20 3.44 -10.46 -2.16
C HIS A 20 4.63 -11.25 -1.65
N GLY A 21 4.40 -12.54 -1.40
CA GLY A 21 5.39 -13.45 -0.82
C GLY A 21 5.14 -13.69 0.66
N ASN A 22 6.08 -14.36 1.34
CA ASN A 22 5.93 -14.75 2.75
C ASN A 22 6.75 -13.89 3.72
N GLU A 23 7.53 -12.93 3.20
CA GLU A 23 8.28 -11.96 4.01
C GLU A 23 8.08 -10.54 3.48
N GLY A 24 6.97 -10.29 2.79
CA GLY A 24 6.58 -8.96 2.35
C GLY A 24 6.01 -8.11 3.48
N HIS A 25 6.10 -6.79 3.32
CA HIS A 25 5.55 -5.78 4.22
C HIS A 25 5.41 -4.45 3.48
N ALA A 26 4.69 -3.49 4.05
CA ALA A 26 4.58 -2.13 3.59
C ALA A 26 4.81 -1.13 4.72
N ASP A 27 5.43 0.01 4.38
CA ASP A 27 5.70 1.10 5.33
C ASP A 27 5.22 2.43 4.76
N VAL A 28 4.37 3.15 5.51
CA VAL A 28 4.03 4.54 5.20
C VAL A 28 5.22 5.47 5.54
N GLU A 29 6.04 5.78 4.53
CA GLU A 29 7.20 6.67 4.65
C GLU A 29 6.81 8.13 4.87
N ARG A 30 5.71 8.57 4.26
CA ARG A 30 5.21 9.95 4.38
C ARG A 30 3.70 9.95 4.43
N LEU A 31 3.15 10.77 5.32
CA LEU A 31 1.73 11.06 5.41
C LEU A 31 1.54 12.54 5.74
N VAL A 32 0.73 13.23 4.97
CA VAL A 32 0.33 14.62 5.19
C VAL A 32 -1.19 14.70 5.06
N ILE A 33 -1.86 15.26 6.07
CA ILE A 33 -3.31 15.40 6.13
C ILE A 33 -3.65 16.88 6.21
N GLU A 34 -4.44 17.36 5.25
CA GLU A 34 -4.90 18.74 5.13
C GLU A 34 -6.43 18.75 4.99
N GLY A 35 -7.13 18.66 6.12
CA GLY A 35 -8.60 18.51 6.13
C GLY A 35 -9.01 17.16 5.54
N THR A 36 -9.63 17.17 4.36
CA THR A 36 -10.06 15.98 3.61
C THR A 36 -9.01 15.48 2.62
N LYS A 37 -7.92 16.24 2.42
CA LYS A 37 -6.84 15.88 1.50
C LYS A 37 -5.79 15.07 2.23
N ILE A 38 -5.43 13.94 1.63
CA ILE A 38 -4.40 13.02 2.13
C ILE A 38 -3.35 12.86 1.04
N GLN A 39 -2.11 13.22 1.39
CA GLN A 39 -0.94 12.91 0.58
C GLN A 39 -0.13 11.84 1.31
N PHE A 40 0.22 10.77 0.60
CA PHE A 40 0.99 9.68 1.19
C PHE A 40 2.04 9.14 0.22
N ARG A 41 3.09 8.57 0.81
CA ARG A 41 4.07 7.73 0.14
C ARG A 41 4.22 6.45 0.94
N VAL A 42 4.04 5.32 0.28
CA VAL A 42 4.17 3.99 0.87
C VAL A 42 5.19 3.20 0.09
N LYS A 43 6.09 2.54 0.82
CA LYS A 43 7.03 1.59 0.27
C LYS A 43 6.52 0.19 0.53
N ILE A 44 6.32 -0.60 -0.52
CA ILE A 44 5.85 -1.98 -0.42
C ILE A 44 7.01 -2.90 -0.82
N VAL A 45 7.39 -3.80 0.08
CA VAL A 45 8.38 -4.84 -0.18
C VAL A 45 7.65 -6.16 -0.45
N HIS A 46 7.80 -6.69 -1.65
CA HIS A 46 7.34 -8.02 -2.02
C HIS A 46 8.52 -8.98 -1.94
N ARG A 47 8.47 -9.95 -1.02
CA ARG A 47 9.59 -10.87 -0.79
C ARG A 47 9.13 -12.29 -0.54
N HIS A 48 9.71 -13.21 -1.29
CA HIS A 48 9.48 -14.64 -1.13
C HIS A 48 10.78 -15.39 -0.83
N VAL A 49 10.78 -16.12 0.28
CA VAL A 49 11.90 -16.93 0.74
C VAL A 49 11.45 -18.37 0.90
N VAL A 50 12.18 -19.29 0.29
CA VAL A 50 11.99 -20.73 0.44
C VAL A 50 13.12 -21.33 1.27
N ARG A 51 12.85 -22.46 1.94
CA ARG A 51 13.88 -23.23 2.63
C ARG A 51 14.25 -24.45 1.78
N VAL A 52 15.50 -24.54 1.37
CA VAL A 52 16.05 -25.66 0.60
C VAL A 52 17.22 -26.24 1.38
N PHE A 53 17.15 -27.52 1.77
CA PHE A 53 18.13 -28.18 2.62
C PHE A 53 18.51 -27.40 3.91
N GLY A 54 17.52 -26.76 4.54
CA GLY A 54 17.71 -25.96 5.75
C GLY A 54 18.26 -24.54 5.50
N GLN A 55 18.66 -24.21 4.28
CA GLN A 55 19.13 -22.87 3.91
C GLN A 55 17.98 -22.00 3.41
N ARG A 56 17.99 -20.72 3.78
CA ARG A 56 17.02 -19.73 3.30
C ARG A 56 17.48 -19.18 1.95
N VAL A 57 16.69 -19.41 0.91
CA VAL A 57 16.93 -18.91 -0.46
C VAL A 57 15.86 -17.88 -0.80
N THR A 58 16.28 -16.67 -1.15
CA THR A 58 15.35 -15.62 -1.61
C THR A 58 15.03 -15.89 -3.09
N VAL A 59 13.76 -16.15 -3.40
CA VAL A 59 13.29 -16.38 -4.77
C VAL A 59 13.11 -15.06 -5.50
N TYR A 60 12.51 -14.07 -4.82
CA TYR A 60 12.43 -12.70 -5.29
C TYR A 60 12.36 -11.72 -4.13
N SER A 61 12.81 -10.49 -4.41
CA SER A 61 12.67 -9.32 -3.54
C SER A 61 12.48 -8.10 -4.45
N LEU A 62 11.31 -7.49 -4.40
CA LEU A 62 10.93 -6.34 -5.22
C LEU A 62 10.38 -5.24 -4.32
N THR A 63 10.61 -4.00 -4.70
CA THR A 63 10.12 -2.84 -3.99
C THR A 63 9.25 -2.01 -4.94
N THR A 64 8.06 -1.67 -4.46
CA THR A 64 7.11 -0.81 -5.16
C THR A 64 6.90 0.45 -4.33
N ASP A 65 7.25 1.61 -4.87
CA ASP A 65 6.89 2.90 -4.28
C ASP A 65 5.51 3.32 -4.79
N VAL A 66 4.58 3.58 -3.87
CA VAL A 66 3.23 4.07 -4.16
C VAL A 66 3.10 5.46 -3.58
N GLU A 67 2.81 6.44 -4.45
CA GLU A 67 2.52 7.81 -4.05
C GLU A 67 1.07 8.14 -4.38
N GLY A 68 0.37 8.79 -3.45
CA GLY A 68 -1.02 9.17 -3.60
C GLY A 68 -1.28 10.59 -3.11
N ASN A 69 -2.17 11.29 -3.80
CA ASN A 69 -2.71 12.58 -3.39
C ASN A 69 -4.21 12.57 -3.69
N VAL A 70 -5.02 12.41 -2.66
CA VAL A 70 -6.46 12.18 -2.79
C VAL A 70 -7.25 13.09 -1.85
N ASP A 71 -8.36 13.64 -2.34
CA ASP A 71 -9.41 14.18 -1.48
C ASP A 71 -10.39 13.05 -1.20
N VAL A 72 -10.48 12.59 0.05
CA VAL A 72 -11.30 11.41 0.38
C VAL A 72 -12.80 11.67 0.25
N THR A 73 -13.22 12.93 0.24
CA THR A 73 -14.63 13.30 0.04
C THR A 73 -15.01 13.47 -1.44
N ASN A 74 -14.02 13.63 -2.31
CA ASN A 74 -14.20 13.75 -3.75
C ASN A 74 -13.03 13.07 -4.49
N PRO A 75 -12.91 11.73 -4.40
CA PRO A 75 -11.78 11.02 -4.97
C PRO A 75 -11.87 10.95 -6.50
N ASP A 76 -10.75 11.17 -7.17
CA ASP A 76 -10.63 11.02 -8.63
C ASP A 76 -10.54 9.53 -8.99
N PRO A 77 -11.57 8.93 -9.61
CA PRO A 77 -11.64 7.49 -9.86
C PRO A 77 -10.49 6.96 -10.70
N ASP A 78 -9.92 7.78 -11.59
CA ASP A 78 -8.84 7.38 -12.49
C ASP A 78 -7.48 7.29 -11.79
N LYS A 79 -7.36 7.84 -10.57
CA LYS A 79 -6.13 7.83 -9.76
C LYS A 79 -6.17 6.83 -8.60
N LEU A 80 -7.20 5.98 -8.53
CA LEU A 80 -7.40 5.06 -7.40
C LEU A 80 -6.84 3.66 -7.67
N SER A 81 -5.81 3.54 -8.49
CA SER A 81 -5.15 2.26 -8.67
C SER A 81 -3.66 2.41 -8.89
N TYR A 82 -2.91 1.37 -8.53
CA TYR A 82 -1.50 1.25 -8.83
C TYR A 82 -1.19 -0.16 -9.29
N THR A 83 -0.12 -0.30 -10.07
CA THR A 83 0.31 -1.60 -10.61
C THR A 83 1.56 -2.07 -9.90
N ILE A 84 1.52 -3.29 -9.38
CA ILE A 84 2.66 -4.01 -8.84
C ILE A 84 3.21 -4.90 -9.96
N GLN A 85 4.52 -4.82 -10.21
CA GLN A 85 5.22 -5.74 -11.10
C GLN A 85 5.81 -6.87 -10.27
N ILE A 86 5.50 -8.13 -10.61
CA ILE A 86 6.07 -9.32 -9.95
C ILE A 86 6.66 -10.27 -10.98
N PRO A 87 7.53 -11.22 -10.58
CA PRO A 87 8.02 -12.23 -11.52
C PRO A 87 6.84 -13.06 -12.02
N GLY A 88 6.58 -13.01 -13.32
CA GLY A 88 5.49 -13.75 -13.97
C GLY A 88 4.21 -12.95 -14.23
N GLY A 89 4.15 -11.65 -13.94
CA GLY A 89 3.02 -10.81 -14.33
C GLY A 89 2.94 -9.46 -13.62
N SER A 90 1.82 -8.76 -13.83
CA SER A 90 1.48 -7.53 -13.13
C SER A 90 0.15 -7.69 -12.41
N ILE A 91 0.01 -7.02 -11.27
CA ILE A 91 -1.21 -7.00 -10.46
C ILE A 91 -1.64 -5.54 -10.34
N SER A 92 -2.88 -5.25 -10.72
CA SER A 92 -3.48 -3.94 -10.49
C SER A 92 -4.23 -3.98 -9.16
N VAL A 93 -3.92 -3.03 -8.28
CA VAL A 93 -4.53 -2.90 -6.96
C VAL A 93 -5.36 -1.63 -6.92
N SER A 94 -6.60 -1.76 -6.50
CA SER A 94 -7.51 -0.64 -6.29
C SER A 94 -7.34 -0.05 -4.89
N LEU A 95 -7.21 1.27 -4.81
CA LEU A 95 -7.22 2.06 -3.58
C LEU A 95 -8.64 2.39 -3.11
N LEU A 96 -9.67 1.98 -3.87
CA LEU A 96 -11.06 2.36 -3.60
C LEU A 96 -11.50 1.96 -2.19
N ASP A 97 -11.15 0.76 -1.74
CA ASP A 97 -11.57 0.23 -0.44
C ASP A 97 -10.99 1.06 0.71
N VAL A 98 -9.69 1.38 0.65
CA VAL A 98 -9.05 2.22 1.69
C VAL A 98 -9.59 3.64 1.66
N ILE A 99 -9.85 4.20 0.48
CA ILE A 99 -10.41 5.55 0.35
C ILE A 99 -11.83 5.61 0.90
N GLN A 100 -12.67 4.60 0.67
CA GLN A 100 -14.02 4.54 1.23
C GLN A 100 -14.01 4.47 2.76
N VAL A 101 -13.09 3.68 3.33
CA VAL A 101 -12.90 3.63 4.79
C VAL A 101 -12.50 5.00 5.34
N LEU A 102 -11.56 5.67 4.69
CA LEU A 102 -11.13 7.02 5.10
C LEU A 102 -12.24 8.05 4.93
N ALA A 103 -13.01 8.00 3.85
CA ALA A 103 -14.15 8.88 3.60
C ALA A 103 -15.23 8.77 4.68
N ALA A 104 -15.48 7.56 5.20
CA ALA A 104 -16.44 7.34 6.28
C ALA A 104 -16.00 7.93 7.65
N LEU A 105 -14.71 8.27 7.79
CA LEU A 105 -14.10 8.79 9.03
C LEU A 105 -13.80 10.30 8.95
N ALA A 106 -13.96 10.91 7.77
CA ALA A 106 -13.73 12.33 7.51
C ALA A 106 -14.81 13.18 8.17
#